data_AF-A0A4Z0NY26-F1
#
_entry.id   AF-A0A4Z0NY26-F1
#
_cell.length_a   1.000
_cell.length_b   1.000
_cell.length_c   1.000
_cell.angle_alpha   90.00
_cell.angle_beta   90.00
_cell.angle_gamma   90.00
#
_symmetry.space_group_name_H-M   'P 1'
#
loop_
_entity.id
_entity.type
_entity.pdbx_description
1 polymer ?
#
loop_
_entity_poly.entity_id
_entity_poly.type
_entity_poly.pdbx_seq_one_letter_code
_entity_poly.pdbx_strand_id
1 'polypeptide(L)'
;CDTETDATHLVIADELPTLAGQHLTLRHLTPDGEETPVVLNTDGELVDASTCRQARLFVTQYVTLADGQRVTVKSGLQRLKEAAEKLSLAQYSEQCGVPEAQIIALAETFTSHGRKAAVISHGGMMAGNGFYNAWSVMMLNALIGNLSLSGGVFVGGGKFNGVSDGPRYNMNSFAGKVKPSGLSIARSKTAYEASEEYRDKIAGGQSPYPAKAPWYPFVAGQLTELLPSARGGFPFPLYAWRTNMGITLYGVPG
;
A
#
# COMPACT_ATOMS: atom_id res chain seq x y z
N CYS A 1 18.99 9.64 -13.10
CA CYS A 1 17.84 9.70 -14.01
C CYS A 1 16.86 8.67 -13.54
N ASP A 2 15.75 9.12 -13.00
CA ASP A 2 14.70 8.29 -12.41
C ASP A 2 13.55 8.26 -13.42
N THR A 3 13.65 7.40 -14.43
CA THR A 3 12.65 7.31 -15.53
C THR A 3 11.58 6.24 -15.27
N GLU A 4 11.68 5.52 -14.15
CA GLU A 4 10.84 4.36 -13.83
C GLU A 4 9.90 4.63 -12.63
N THR A 5 9.95 5.84 -12.06
CA THR A 5 9.18 6.21 -10.86
C THR A 5 8.58 7.61 -11.01
N ASP A 6 7.57 7.91 -10.19
CA ASP A 6 6.97 9.24 -10.05
C ASP A 6 7.72 10.14 -9.04
N ALA A 7 8.95 9.77 -8.66
CA ALA A 7 9.74 10.44 -7.62
C ALA A 7 9.90 11.96 -7.83
N THR A 8 9.96 12.41 -9.07
CA THR A 8 10.11 13.83 -9.43
C THR A 8 8.80 14.53 -9.78
N HIS A 9 7.69 13.78 -9.88
CA HIS A 9 6.38 14.34 -10.21
C HIS A 9 5.93 15.24 -9.08
N LEU A 10 5.42 16.41 -9.42
CA LEU A 10 4.95 17.39 -8.44
C LEU A 10 3.54 17.04 -7.99
N VAL A 11 3.31 17.17 -6.70
CA VAL A 11 2.04 16.91 -6.02
C VAL A 11 1.64 18.18 -5.28
N ILE A 12 0.36 18.54 -5.36
CA ILE A 12 -0.22 19.67 -4.62
C ILE A 12 -0.32 19.28 -3.15
N ALA A 13 0.41 19.99 -2.30
CA ALA A 13 0.60 19.64 -0.90
C ALA A 13 -0.38 20.34 0.05
N ASP A 14 -1.12 21.36 -0.41
CA ASP A 14 -2.10 22.06 0.41
C ASP A 14 -3.36 21.21 0.64
N GLU A 15 -4.00 21.37 1.79
CA GLU A 15 -5.26 20.70 2.16
C GLU A 15 -6.48 21.37 1.51
N LEU A 16 -6.49 21.41 0.18
CA LEU A 16 -7.58 21.96 -0.62
C LEU A 16 -8.57 20.84 -1.01
N PRO A 17 -9.88 20.95 -0.73
CA PRO A 17 -10.85 19.85 -0.90
C PRO A 17 -10.85 19.16 -2.27
N THR A 18 -10.52 19.89 -3.33
CA THR A 18 -10.55 19.42 -4.72
C THR A 18 -9.17 19.12 -5.31
N LEU A 19 -8.07 19.44 -4.61
CA LEU A 19 -6.70 19.36 -5.14
C LEU A 19 -5.71 18.64 -4.22
N ALA A 20 -6.07 18.44 -2.94
CA ALA A 20 -5.17 17.86 -1.96
C ALA A 20 -4.67 16.48 -2.38
N GLY A 21 -3.34 16.32 -2.45
CA GLY A 21 -2.69 15.05 -2.78
C GLY A 21 -2.76 14.66 -4.25
N GLN A 22 -3.27 15.52 -5.14
CA GLN A 22 -3.25 15.28 -6.58
C GLN A 22 -1.92 15.68 -7.20
N HIS A 23 -1.56 15.02 -8.31
CA HIS A 23 -0.46 15.47 -9.14
C HIS A 23 -0.77 16.86 -9.70
N LEU A 24 0.23 17.74 -9.70
CA LEU A 24 0.20 18.94 -10.53
C LEU A 24 0.31 18.49 -11.98
N THR A 25 -0.65 18.92 -12.80
CA THR A 25 -0.69 18.64 -14.25
C THR A 25 -0.58 19.92 -15.06
N LEU A 26 -0.26 19.83 -16.36
CA LEU A 26 -0.22 21.00 -17.24
C LEU A 26 -1.57 21.74 -17.26
N ARG A 27 -2.69 21.03 -17.19
CA ARG A 27 -4.04 21.61 -17.08
C ARG A 27 -4.22 22.56 -15.88
N HIS A 28 -3.47 22.34 -14.80
CA HIS A 28 -3.49 23.25 -13.65
C HIS A 28 -2.70 24.55 -13.92
N LEU A 29 -1.77 24.54 -14.86
CA LEU A 29 -0.90 25.68 -15.18
C LEU A 29 -1.39 26.49 -16.39
N THR A 30 -2.06 25.83 -17.34
CA THR A 30 -2.60 26.46 -18.53
C THR A 30 -4.05 25.99 -18.77
N PRO A 31 -4.99 26.89 -19.14
CA PRO A 31 -6.41 26.53 -19.33
C PRO A 31 -6.65 25.40 -20.34
N ASP A 32 -5.84 25.35 -21.41
CA ASP A 32 -5.92 24.34 -22.47
C ASP A 32 -4.86 23.23 -22.30
N GLY A 33 -4.25 23.12 -21.12
CA GLY A 33 -3.20 22.14 -20.83
C GLY A 33 -3.73 20.70 -20.76
N GLU A 34 -2.85 19.76 -21.08
CA GLU A 34 -3.15 18.32 -20.95
C GLU A 34 -3.12 17.85 -19.49
N GLU A 35 -3.74 16.70 -19.22
CA GLU A 35 -3.71 16.03 -17.92
C GLU A 35 -2.42 15.22 -17.73
N THR A 36 -1.29 15.82 -18.09
CA THR A 36 0.04 15.21 -17.95
C THR A 36 0.73 15.74 -16.70
N PRO A 37 1.38 14.88 -15.89
CA PRO A 37 2.10 15.33 -14.70
C PRO A 37 3.23 16.32 -15.02
N VAL A 38 3.48 17.22 -14.08
CA VAL A 38 4.54 18.23 -14.17
C VAL A 38 5.71 17.88 -13.26
N VAL A 39 6.92 18.19 -13.72
CA VAL A 39 8.16 18.08 -12.95
C VAL A 39 8.90 19.43 -12.95
N LEU A 40 9.86 19.58 -12.04
CA LEU A 40 10.81 20.70 -12.05
C LEU A 40 12.12 20.25 -12.71
N ASN A 41 12.46 20.80 -13.87
CA ASN A 41 13.71 20.45 -14.56
C ASN A 41 14.95 20.96 -13.79
N THR A 42 16.15 20.63 -14.28
CA THR A 42 17.42 21.07 -13.67
C THR A 42 17.59 22.58 -13.66
N ASP A 43 17.02 23.28 -14.65
CA ASP A 43 17.09 24.73 -14.81
C ASP A 43 16.11 25.49 -13.92
N GLY A 44 15.18 24.78 -13.27
CA GLY A 44 14.19 25.35 -12.34
C GLY A 44 12.85 25.70 -13.01
N GLU A 45 12.57 25.13 -14.17
CA GLU A 45 11.35 25.36 -14.93
C GLU A 45 10.36 24.20 -14.76
N LEU A 46 9.07 24.54 -14.75
CA LEU A 46 7.98 23.56 -14.72
C LEU A 46 7.74 23.05 -16.14
N VAL A 47 7.89 21.74 -16.34
CA VAL A 47 7.78 21.10 -17.65
C VAL A 47 6.98 19.81 -17.58
N ASP A 48 6.49 19.35 -18.73
CA ASP A 48 5.83 18.06 -18.86
C ASP A 48 6.81 16.92 -18.48
N ALA A 49 6.38 16.06 -17.56
CA ALA A 49 7.14 14.90 -17.10
C ALA A 49 7.60 13.99 -18.27
N SER A 50 6.77 13.81 -19.30
CA SER A 50 7.04 12.94 -20.44
C SER A 50 8.19 13.45 -21.34
N THR A 51 8.45 14.75 -21.30
CA THR A 51 9.51 15.40 -22.10
C THR A 51 10.80 15.62 -21.30
N CYS A 52 10.75 15.44 -19.98
CA CYS A 52 11.84 15.77 -19.07
C CYS A 52 12.68 14.54 -18.71
N ARG A 53 13.90 14.48 -19.24
CA ARG A 53 14.83 13.37 -18.94
C ARG A 53 15.47 13.47 -17.55
N GLN A 54 15.60 14.68 -17.01
CA GLN A 54 16.25 14.95 -15.74
C GLN A 54 15.48 16.04 -14.98
N ALA A 55 14.94 15.66 -13.83
CA ALA A 55 14.21 16.54 -12.94
C ALA A 55 14.81 16.55 -11.53
N ARG A 56 14.50 17.60 -10.77
CA ARG A 56 14.94 17.74 -9.38
C ARG A 56 14.18 16.76 -8.50
N LEU A 57 14.92 16.02 -7.68
CA LEU A 57 14.41 14.98 -6.79
C LEU A 57 13.68 15.55 -5.57
N PHE A 58 14.22 16.61 -4.98
CA PHE A 58 13.67 17.23 -3.78
C PHE A 58 13.17 18.63 -4.14
N VAL A 59 11.85 18.79 -4.16
CA VAL A 59 11.19 20.05 -4.49
C VAL A 59 10.20 20.39 -3.40
N THR A 60 10.24 21.64 -2.94
CA THR A 60 9.15 22.28 -2.20
C THR A 60 9.14 23.74 -2.65
N GLN A 61 8.12 24.15 -3.38
CA GLN A 61 8.00 25.52 -3.86
C GLN A 61 6.55 25.94 -4.05
N TYR A 62 6.33 27.24 -4.20
CA TYR A 62 5.03 27.77 -4.57
C TYR A 62 4.87 27.81 -6.08
N VAL A 63 3.66 27.53 -6.56
CA VAL A 63 3.25 27.64 -7.96
C VAL A 63 1.92 28.37 -8.02
N THR A 64 1.77 29.25 -9.01
CA THR A 64 0.49 29.90 -9.30
C THR A 64 -0.21 29.11 -10.40
N LEU A 65 -1.45 28.69 -10.15
CA LEU A 65 -2.29 27.97 -11.09
C LEU A 65 -2.93 28.91 -12.11
N ALA A 66 -3.52 28.34 -13.17
CA ALA A 66 -4.19 29.08 -14.23
C ALA A 66 -5.38 29.93 -13.73
N ASP A 67 -6.03 29.52 -12.63
CA ASP A 67 -7.12 30.25 -11.98
C ASP A 67 -6.62 31.36 -11.03
N GLY A 68 -5.31 31.55 -10.92
CA GLY A 68 -4.65 32.54 -10.06
C GLY A 68 -4.41 32.05 -8.63
N GLN A 69 -4.85 30.85 -8.24
CA GLN A 69 -4.59 30.30 -6.92
C GLN A 69 -3.10 29.98 -6.76
N ARG A 70 -2.53 30.34 -5.61
CA ARG A 70 -1.16 29.97 -5.25
C ARG A 70 -1.17 28.72 -4.38
N VAL A 71 -0.46 27.69 -4.82
CA VAL A 71 -0.37 26.38 -4.14
C VAL A 71 1.09 26.04 -3.82
N THR A 72 1.29 25.27 -2.78
CA THR A 72 2.53 24.61 -2.41
C THR A 72 2.61 23.27 -3.14
N VAL A 73 3.69 23.05 -3.90
CA VAL A 73 3.94 21.79 -4.57
C VAL A 73 5.20 21.13 -4.04
N LYS A 74 5.19 19.81 -3.99
CA LYS A 74 6.34 18.99 -3.58
C LYS A 74 6.55 17.84 -4.55
N SER A 75 7.79 17.43 -4.78
CA SER A 75 8.06 16.21 -5.53
C SER A 75 7.63 14.96 -4.75
N GLY A 76 7.29 13.87 -5.45
CA GLY A 76 6.95 12.59 -4.83
C GLY A 76 8.00 12.11 -3.82
N LEU A 77 9.29 12.23 -4.15
CA LEU A 77 10.38 11.83 -3.26
C LEU A 77 10.55 12.76 -2.05
N GLN A 78 10.26 14.05 -2.20
CA GLN A 78 10.20 14.97 -1.05
C GLN A 78 9.09 14.56 -0.08
N ARG A 79 7.91 14.17 -0.59
CA ARG A 79 6.81 13.66 0.24
C ARG A 79 7.17 12.36 0.94
N LEU A 80 7.84 11.45 0.23
CA LEU A 80 8.33 10.20 0.80
C LEU A 80 9.34 10.46 1.93
N LYS A 81 10.29 11.38 1.72
CA LYS A 81 11.28 11.78 2.74
C LYS A 81 10.58 12.34 3.98
N GLU A 82 9.66 13.28 3.81
CA GLU A 82 8.91 13.87 4.93
C GLU A 82 8.07 12.83 5.70
N ALA A 83 7.52 11.84 5.00
CA ALA A 83 6.81 10.74 5.64
C ALA A 83 7.74 9.82 6.44
N ALA A 84 8.94 9.54 5.91
CA ALA A 84 9.97 8.75 6.59
C ALA A 84 10.62 9.49 7.77
N GLU A 85 10.70 10.82 7.71
CA GLU A 85 11.25 11.68 8.77
C GLU A 85 10.18 12.15 9.77
N LYS A 86 8.94 11.66 9.66
CA LYS A 86 7.84 12.02 10.57
C LYS A 86 8.15 11.67 12.03
N LEU A 87 8.90 10.59 12.25
CA LEU A 87 9.40 10.19 13.56
C LEU A 87 10.93 10.15 13.55
N SER A 88 11.54 10.36 14.71
CA SER A 88 12.98 10.15 14.87
C SER A 88 13.33 8.66 14.84
N LEU A 89 14.60 8.35 14.59
CA LEU A 89 15.10 6.98 14.64
C LEU A 89 14.83 6.33 16.01
N ALA A 90 15.01 7.06 17.10
CA ALA A 90 14.71 6.61 18.45
C ALA A 90 13.21 6.27 18.63
N GLN A 91 12.30 7.09 18.09
CA GLN A 91 10.86 6.81 18.14
C GLN A 91 10.49 5.59 17.30
N TYR A 92 11.10 5.40 16.13
CA TYR A 92 10.92 4.18 15.35
C TYR A 92 11.44 2.96 16.09
N SER A 93 12.63 3.06 16.71
CA SER A 93 13.24 2.00 17.52
C SER A 93 12.34 1.57 18.66
N GLU A 94 11.78 2.53 19.40
CA GLU A 94 10.83 2.29 20.48
C GLU A 94 9.56 1.58 19.98
N GLN A 95 8.99 2.03 18.85
CA GLN A 95 7.74 1.47 18.32
C GLN A 95 7.90 0.06 17.75
N CYS A 96 9.02 -0.25 17.10
CA CYS A 96 9.25 -1.55 16.49
C CYS A 96 10.01 -2.54 17.39
N GLY A 97 10.56 -2.08 18.51
CA GLY A 97 11.35 -2.89 19.44
C GLY A 97 12.72 -3.30 18.91
N VAL A 98 13.21 -2.65 17.84
CA VAL A 98 14.53 -2.92 17.24
C VAL A 98 15.50 -1.82 17.67
N PRO A 99 16.66 -2.12 18.28
CA PRO A 99 17.63 -1.10 18.71
C PRO A 99 18.09 -0.20 17.56
N GLU A 100 18.26 1.11 17.81
CA GLU A 100 18.72 2.08 16.80
C GLU A 100 19.98 1.62 16.04
N ALA A 101 20.96 1.09 16.77
CA ALA A 101 22.19 0.57 16.20
C ALA A 101 21.96 -0.55 15.18
N GLN A 102 20.95 -1.40 15.40
CA GLN A 102 20.62 -2.49 14.49
C GLN A 102 19.88 -1.97 13.24
N ILE A 103 19.01 -0.96 13.40
CA ILE A 103 18.36 -0.29 12.27
C ILE A 103 19.42 0.35 11.35
N ILE A 104 20.36 1.10 11.94
CA ILE A 104 21.46 1.75 11.22
C ILE A 104 22.33 0.71 10.52
N ALA A 105 22.80 -0.31 11.25
CA ALA A 105 23.66 -1.35 10.68
C ALA A 105 22.99 -2.09 9.51
N LEU A 106 21.68 -2.36 9.60
CA LEU A 106 20.93 -2.98 8.51
C LEU A 106 20.84 -2.05 7.30
N ALA A 107 20.56 -0.75 7.50
CA ALA A 107 20.48 0.23 6.43
C ALA A 107 21.84 0.42 5.72
N GLU A 108 22.93 0.53 6.49
CA GLU A 108 24.30 0.63 5.96
C GLU A 108 24.69 -0.64 5.20
N THR A 109 24.45 -1.81 5.78
CA THR A 109 24.74 -3.09 5.12
C THR A 109 23.96 -3.21 3.81
N PHE A 110 22.66 -2.97 3.85
CA PHE A 110 21.79 -3.03 2.67
C PHE A 110 22.26 -2.09 1.56
N THR A 111 22.58 -0.84 1.90
CA THR A 111 23.00 0.16 0.92
C THR A 111 24.44 -0.02 0.43
N SER A 112 25.33 -0.63 1.23
CA SER A 112 26.74 -0.88 0.85
C SER A 112 26.88 -1.82 -0.36
N HIS A 113 25.90 -2.69 -0.59
CA HIS A 113 25.85 -3.60 -1.74
C HIS A 113 25.24 -2.94 -2.99
N GLY A 114 24.76 -1.69 -2.89
CA GLY A 114 24.12 -0.95 -3.97
C GLY A 114 23.00 -1.75 -4.65
N ARG A 115 23.01 -1.79 -5.99
CA ARG A 115 22.01 -2.49 -6.80
C ARG A 115 22.04 -4.02 -6.72
N LYS A 116 22.96 -4.60 -5.93
CA LYS A 116 23.10 -6.05 -5.72
C LYS A 116 22.49 -6.53 -4.40
N ALA A 117 21.94 -5.63 -3.59
CA ALA A 117 21.07 -6.01 -2.48
C ALA A 117 19.63 -6.20 -2.97
N ALA A 118 18.84 -6.94 -2.21
CA ALA A 118 17.42 -7.12 -2.46
C ALA A 118 16.69 -7.32 -1.12
N VAL A 119 15.50 -6.77 -1.02
CA VAL A 119 14.54 -7.12 0.04
C VAL A 119 13.29 -7.73 -0.57
N ILE A 120 12.71 -8.70 0.11
CA ILE A 120 11.47 -9.39 -0.29
C ILE A 120 10.48 -9.34 0.87
N SER A 121 9.21 -9.10 0.57
CA SER A 121 8.13 -9.22 1.56
C SER A 121 7.40 -10.54 1.33
N HIS A 122 7.33 -11.37 2.38
CA HIS A 122 6.58 -12.62 2.36
C HIS A 122 5.80 -12.78 3.66
N GLY A 123 6.49 -13.17 4.72
CA GLY A 123 5.93 -13.37 6.05
C GLY A 123 5.79 -12.08 6.86
N GLY A 124 4.88 -12.06 7.84
CA GLY A 124 4.71 -10.93 8.76
C GLY A 124 3.82 -9.78 8.24
N MET A 125 3.34 -9.88 6.99
CA MET A 125 2.47 -8.87 6.36
C MET A 125 0.97 -9.21 6.43
N MET A 126 0.56 -10.25 7.16
CA MET A 126 -0.82 -10.75 7.21
C MET A 126 -1.69 -10.02 8.25
N ALA A 127 -1.55 -8.69 8.30
CA ALA A 127 -2.19 -7.79 9.26
C ALA A 127 -3.04 -6.73 8.53
N GLY A 128 -3.87 -5.98 9.28
CA GLY A 128 -4.70 -4.91 8.70
C GLY A 128 -3.91 -3.82 7.95
N ASN A 129 -2.66 -3.56 8.35
CA ASN A 129 -1.72 -2.65 7.70
C ASN A 129 -0.72 -3.33 6.75
N GLY A 130 -0.92 -4.63 6.46
CA GLY A 130 0.00 -5.45 5.70
C GLY A 130 0.38 -4.91 4.33
N PHE A 131 -0.56 -4.26 3.64
CA PHE A 131 -0.30 -3.58 2.38
C PHE A 131 0.74 -2.48 2.52
N TYR A 132 0.59 -1.59 3.51
CA TYR A 132 1.52 -0.50 3.76
C TYR A 132 2.90 -1.02 4.15
N ASN A 133 2.96 -2.03 5.01
CA ASN A 133 4.23 -2.63 5.41
C ASN A 133 4.96 -3.26 4.20
N ALA A 134 4.23 -4.02 3.37
CA ALA A 134 4.78 -4.61 2.16
C ALA A 134 5.26 -3.52 1.17
N TRP A 135 4.46 -2.47 0.98
CA TRP A 135 4.82 -1.33 0.13
C TRP A 135 6.09 -0.63 0.62
N SER A 136 6.20 -0.34 1.93
CA SER A 136 7.39 0.29 2.53
C SER A 136 8.66 -0.55 2.35
N VAL A 137 8.58 -1.87 2.56
CA VAL A 137 9.74 -2.77 2.34
C VAL A 137 10.09 -2.82 0.86
N MET A 138 9.11 -2.95 -0.04
CA MET A 138 9.36 -2.98 -1.49
C MET A 138 9.93 -1.65 -2.01
N MET A 139 9.58 -0.52 -1.40
CA MET A 139 10.12 0.78 -1.77
C MET A 139 11.64 0.87 -1.61
N LEU A 140 12.24 0.12 -0.68
CA LEU A 140 13.70 0.08 -0.51
C LEU A 140 14.41 -0.39 -1.78
N ASN A 141 13.83 -1.34 -2.51
CA ASN A 141 14.36 -1.83 -3.79
C ASN A 141 14.35 -0.73 -4.87
N ALA A 142 13.26 0.04 -4.94
CA ALA A 142 13.16 1.19 -5.84
C ALA A 142 14.21 2.26 -5.50
N LEU A 143 14.39 2.58 -4.21
CA LEU A 143 15.35 3.58 -3.74
C LEU A 143 16.82 3.23 -4.07
N ILE A 144 17.20 1.95 -4.02
CA ILE A 144 18.54 1.52 -4.45
C ILE A 144 18.62 1.27 -5.97
N GLY A 145 17.50 1.35 -6.69
CA GLY A 145 17.41 1.19 -8.13
C GLY A 145 17.81 -0.21 -8.62
N ASN A 146 17.42 -1.26 -7.88
CA ASN A 146 17.78 -2.65 -8.19
C ASN A 146 16.70 -3.41 -9.00
N LEU A 147 15.56 -2.77 -9.30
CA LEU A 147 14.43 -3.42 -9.94
C LEU A 147 14.81 -3.86 -11.37
N SER A 148 14.52 -5.12 -11.69
CA SER A 148 14.76 -5.74 -13.00
C SER A 148 16.24 -5.77 -13.45
N LEU A 149 17.18 -5.61 -12.52
CA LEU A 149 18.61 -5.75 -12.79
C LEU A 149 19.14 -7.12 -12.36
N SER A 150 20.20 -7.57 -13.02
CA SER A 150 20.91 -8.79 -12.62
C SER A 150 21.47 -8.64 -11.20
N GLY A 151 21.13 -9.58 -10.32
CA GLY A 151 21.46 -9.52 -8.89
C GLY A 151 20.53 -8.64 -8.04
N GLY A 152 19.52 -8.01 -8.65
CA GLY A 152 18.47 -7.25 -7.97
C GLY A 152 17.13 -7.99 -7.91
N VAL A 153 16.05 -7.26 -7.65
CA VAL A 153 14.70 -7.84 -7.56
C VAL A 153 14.06 -7.93 -8.93
N PHE A 154 13.66 -9.13 -9.32
CA PHE A 154 12.92 -9.36 -10.56
C PHE A 154 11.40 -9.29 -10.31
N VAL A 155 10.73 -8.37 -10.98
CA VAL A 155 9.26 -8.27 -10.97
C VAL A 155 8.71 -9.10 -12.13
N GLY A 156 8.02 -10.20 -11.82
CA GLY A 156 7.36 -11.02 -12.84
C GLY A 156 7.97 -12.40 -13.12
N GLY A 157 8.65 -13.00 -12.13
CA GLY A 157 9.00 -14.42 -12.20
C GLY A 157 7.73 -15.23 -12.40
N GLY A 158 7.52 -15.73 -13.63
CA GLY A 158 6.27 -16.33 -14.06
C GLY A 158 5.71 -17.31 -13.02
N LYS A 159 4.40 -17.27 -12.80
CA LYS A 159 3.74 -18.25 -11.94
C LYS A 159 3.60 -19.57 -12.67
N PHE A 160 3.84 -20.68 -11.99
CA PHE A 160 3.42 -21.99 -12.48
C PHE A 160 1.91 -21.96 -12.74
N ASN A 161 1.45 -22.50 -13.88
CA ASN A 161 0.06 -22.43 -14.31
C ASN A 161 -0.89 -23.37 -13.53
N GLY A 162 -0.56 -23.76 -12.29
CA GLY A 162 -1.25 -24.84 -11.57
C GLY A 162 -2.67 -24.55 -11.05
N VAL A 163 -3.21 -23.34 -11.19
CA VAL A 163 -4.52 -22.96 -10.62
C VAL A 163 -5.60 -22.79 -11.69
N SER A 164 -5.31 -22.09 -12.79
CA SER A 164 -6.32 -21.75 -13.80
C SER A 164 -6.40 -22.81 -14.89
N ASP A 165 -5.34 -23.00 -15.66
CA ASP A 165 -5.26 -23.97 -16.74
C ASP A 165 -4.01 -24.83 -16.52
N GLY A 166 -4.04 -25.51 -15.38
CA GLY A 166 -2.93 -26.36 -14.96
C GLY A 166 -2.85 -27.59 -15.86
N PRO A 167 -1.66 -28.16 -16.02
CA PRO A 167 -1.44 -29.30 -16.93
C PRO A 167 -2.26 -30.55 -16.58
N ARG A 168 -2.84 -30.60 -15.37
CA ARG A 168 -3.65 -31.73 -14.89
C ARG A 168 -5.02 -31.34 -14.34
N TYR A 169 -5.17 -30.14 -13.77
CA TYR A 169 -6.40 -29.71 -13.10
C TYR A 169 -6.66 -28.21 -13.32
N ASN A 170 -7.93 -27.85 -13.52
CA ASN A 170 -8.43 -26.48 -13.52
C ASN A 170 -9.13 -26.22 -12.17
N MET A 171 -8.48 -25.49 -11.26
CA MET A 171 -9.07 -25.14 -9.96
C MET A 171 -10.03 -23.95 -10.06
N ASN A 172 -9.99 -23.18 -11.15
CA ASN A 172 -10.93 -22.10 -11.41
C ASN A 172 -12.32 -22.61 -11.77
N SER A 173 -12.43 -23.76 -12.45
CA SER A 173 -13.68 -24.37 -12.86
C SER A 173 -13.56 -25.88 -13.00
N PHE A 174 -14.46 -26.61 -12.36
CA PHE A 174 -14.60 -28.07 -12.49
C PHE A 174 -16.06 -28.47 -12.21
N ALA A 175 -16.48 -29.61 -12.75
CA ALA A 175 -17.82 -30.12 -12.54
C ALA A 175 -18.10 -30.33 -11.03
N GLY A 176 -19.22 -29.78 -10.54
CA GLY A 176 -19.56 -29.84 -9.11
C GLY A 176 -18.85 -28.80 -8.22
N LYS A 177 -18.14 -27.82 -8.79
CA LYS A 177 -17.51 -26.75 -7.99
C LYS A 177 -18.56 -25.95 -7.22
N VAL A 178 -18.46 -26.00 -5.89
CA VAL A 178 -19.25 -25.18 -4.97
C VAL A 178 -18.54 -23.83 -4.79
N LYS A 179 -19.27 -22.73 -5.04
CA LYS A 179 -18.77 -21.37 -4.75
C LYS A 179 -19.04 -21.05 -3.27
N PRO A 180 -18.04 -20.57 -2.51
CA PRO A 180 -18.29 -20.01 -1.19
C PRO A 180 -19.30 -18.85 -1.29
N SER A 181 -20.25 -18.81 -0.36
CA SER A 181 -21.24 -17.75 -0.26
C SER A 181 -21.35 -17.29 1.20
N GLY A 182 -21.92 -16.11 1.40
CA GLY A 182 -22.09 -15.52 2.72
C GLY A 182 -20.88 -14.69 3.20
N LEU A 183 -20.95 -14.29 4.46
CA LEU A 183 -19.97 -13.42 5.08
C LEU A 183 -18.70 -14.19 5.47
N SER A 184 -17.53 -13.56 5.30
CA SER A 184 -16.29 -14.08 5.87
C SER A 184 -16.36 -14.06 7.39
N ILE A 185 -15.90 -15.13 8.07
CA ILE A 185 -15.85 -15.16 9.55
C ILE A 185 -15.00 -14.00 10.12
N ALA A 186 -14.02 -13.53 9.36
CA ALA A 186 -13.17 -12.38 9.71
C ALA A 186 -13.77 -11.01 9.31
N ARG A 187 -15.01 -10.96 8.78
CA ARG A 187 -15.69 -9.71 8.33
C ARG A 187 -14.87 -8.89 7.31
N SER A 188 -14.09 -9.61 6.51
CA SER A 188 -13.15 -9.08 5.52
C SER A 188 -13.83 -8.88 4.16
N LYS A 189 -13.47 -7.84 3.42
CA LYS A 189 -14.01 -7.51 2.08
C LYS A 189 -15.53 -7.33 2.03
N THR A 190 -16.13 -6.86 3.12
CA THR A 190 -17.56 -6.58 3.17
C THR A 190 -17.80 -5.35 4.04
N ALA A 191 -18.67 -4.44 3.57
CA ALA A 191 -19.09 -3.29 4.36
C ALA A 191 -20.05 -3.73 5.47
N TYR A 192 -19.97 -3.11 6.64
CA TYR A 192 -20.82 -3.46 7.79
C TYR A 192 -22.31 -3.27 7.48
N GLU A 193 -22.64 -2.26 6.69
CA GLU A 193 -24.00 -1.90 6.28
C GLU A 193 -24.67 -2.99 5.42
N ALA A 194 -23.88 -3.90 4.83
CA ALA A 194 -24.39 -5.05 4.10
C ALA A 194 -24.71 -6.26 5.01
N SER A 195 -24.41 -6.18 6.32
CA SER A 195 -24.56 -7.28 7.27
C SER A 195 -25.99 -7.48 7.76
N GLU A 196 -26.26 -8.68 8.28
CA GLU A 196 -27.50 -8.97 9.01
C GLU A 196 -27.58 -8.15 10.29
N GLU A 197 -26.48 -8.03 11.04
CA GLU A 197 -26.41 -7.22 12.26
C GLU A 197 -26.89 -5.77 12.04
N TYR A 198 -26.44 -5.13 10.96
CA TYR A 198 -26.87 -3.77 10.62
C TYR A 198 -28.37 -3.71 10.34
N ARG A 199 -28.87 -4.63 9.51
CA ARG A 199 -30.30 -4.70 9.16
C ARG A 199 -31.18 -4.96 10.38
N ASP A 200 -30.76 -5.87 11.26
CA ASP A 200 -31.51 -6.26 12.45
C ASP A 200 -31.57 -5.12 13.47
N LYS A 201 -30.48 -4.37 13.66
CA LYS A 201 -30.48 -3.17 14.52
C LYS A 201 -31.45 -2.11 14.01
N ILE A 202 -31.43 -1.81 12.71
CA ILE A 202 -32.36 -0.86 12.09
C ILE A 202 -33.80 -1.33 12.25
N ALA A 203 -34.09 -2.60 11.95
CA ALA A 203 -35.42 -3.18 12.09
C ALA A 203 -35.93 -3.17 13.54
N GLY A 204 -35.02 -3.35 14.50
CA GLY A 204 -35.30 -3.28 15.93
C GLY A 204 -35.38 -1.86 16.51
N GLY A 205 -35.26 -0.81 15.68
CA GLY A 205 -35.26 0.58 16.13
C GLY A 205 -34.04 0.97 16.97
N GLN A 206 -32.95 0.21 16.89
CA GLN A 206 -31.70 0.46 17.60
C GLN A 206 -30.74 1.27 16.72
N SER A 207 -29.81 1.99 17.36
CA SER A 207 -28.69 2.60 16.63
C SER A 207 -27.90 1.50 15.91
N PRO A 208 -27.68 1.58 14.58
CA PRO A 208 -26.90 0.59 13.86
C PRO A 208 -25.42 0.61 14.29
N TYR A 209 -24.95 1.68 14.91
CA TYR A 209 -23.57 1.85 15.38
C TYR A 209 -23.48 1.91 16.91
N PRO A 210 -22.38 1.40 17.50
CA PRO A 210 -21.26 0.69 16.84
C PRO A 210 -21.61 -0.78 16.47
N ALA A 211 -20.84 -1.37 15.55
CA ALA A 211 -20.87 -2.80 15.28
C ALA A 211 -20.32 -3.60 16.47
N LYS A 212 -20.71 -4.87 16.62
CA LYS A 212 -20.26 -5.75 17.71
C LYS A 212 -18.77 -6.07 17.66
N ALA A 213 -18.19 -6.10 16.47
CA ALA A 213 -16.76 -6.27 16.25
C ALA A 213 -16.30 -5.42 15.06
N PRO A 214 -14.99 -5.13 14.93
CA PRO A 214 -14.45 -4.40 13.78
C PRO A 214 -14.76 -5.08 12.44
N TRP A 215 -14.96 -4.26 11.42
CA TRP A 215 -15.20 -4.67 10.03
C TRP A 215 -14.10 -4.16 9.12
N TYR A 216 -13.74 -4.95 8.11
CA TYR A 216 -12.56 -4.71 7.28
C TYR A 216 -12.91 -4.73 5.79
N PRO A 217 -13.50 -3.66 5.24
CA PRO A 217 -14.08 -3.66 3.89
C PRO A 217 -13.03 -3.78 2.77
N PHE A 218 -11.77 -3.44 3.03
CA PHE A 218 -10.74 -3.36 1.98
C PHE A 218 -9.76 -4.53 1.96
N VAL A 219 -9.55 -5.19 3.11
CA VAL A 219 -8.52 -6.23 3.26
C VAL A 219 -9.14 -7.63 3.28
N ALA A 220 -8.40 -8.62 2.77
CA ALA A 220 -8.73 -10.04 2.87
C ALA A 220 -7.66 -10.78 3.67
N GLY A 221 -8.00 -11.97 4.19
CA GLY A 221 -7.01 -12.89 4.74
C GLY A 221 -6.42 -12.48 6.09
N GLN A 222 -7.18 -11.77 6.93
CA GLN A 222 -6.73 -11.37 8.27
C GLN A 222 -6.82 -12.55 9.24
N LEU A 223 -5.70 -13.22 9.50
CA LEU A 223 -5.66 -14.31 10.47
C LEU A 223 -5.89 -13.81 11.90
N THR A 224 -5.45 -12.58 12.19
CA THR A 224 -5.70 -11.85 13.45
C THR A 224 -7.17 -11.80 13.83
N GLU A 225 -8.06 -11.73 12.85
CA GLU A 225 -9.50 -11.65 13.08
C GLU A 225 -10.16 -13.02 13.03
N LEU A 226 -9.60 -13.94 12.24
CA LEU A 226 -10.21 -15.23 12.03
C LEU A 226 -10.30 -16.04 13.32
N LEU A 227 -9.19 -16.19 14.07
CA LEU A 227 -9.20 -17.01 15.29
C LEU A 227 -10.06 -16.41 16.42
N PRO A 228 -9.97 -15.11 16.75
CA PRO A 228 -10.82 -14.53 17.78
C PRO A 228 -12.30 -14.61 17.39
N SER A 229 -12.62 -14.42 16.10
CA SER A 229 -14.00 -14.57 15.60
C SER A 229 -14.50 -16.01 15.71
N ALA A 230 -13.66 -16.98 15.35
CA ALA A 230 -13.96 -18.39 15.50
C ALA A 230 -14.20 -18.77 16.97
N ARG A 231 -13.36 -18.28 17.88
CA ARG A 231 -13.52 -18.48 19.33
C ARG A 231 -14.76 -17.78 19.87
N GLY A 232 -15.05 -16.57 19.42
CA GLY A 232 -16.19 -15.75 19.84
C GLY A 232 -17.52 -16.18 19.22
N GLY A 233 -17.51 -17.08 18.24
CA GLY A 233 -18.70 -17.54 17.52
C GLY A 233 -19.42 -16.43 16.75
N PHE A 234 -18.72 -15.36 16.39
CA PHE A 234 -19.27 -14.20 15.70
C PHE A 234 -18.46 -13.91 14.42
N PRO A 235 -19.09 -13.70 13.26
CA PRO A 235 -20.54 -13.59 13.01
C PRO A 235 -21.29 -14.93 13.08
N PHE A 236 -20.60 -16.06 13.06
CA PHE A 236 -21.16 -17.40 13.20
C PHE A 236 -20.11 -18.36 13.79
N PRO A 237 -20.51 -19.49 14.39
CA PRO A 237 -19.57 -20.48 14.94
C PRO A 237 -18.73 -21.14 13.84
N LEU A 238 -17.45 -21.36 14.13
CA LEU A 238 -16.57 -22.13 13.26
C LEU A 238 -16.91 -23.62 13.36
N TYR A 239 -17.22 -24.26 12.23
CA TYR A 239 -17.49 -25.70 12.18
C TYR A 239 -16.21 -26.54 12.04
N ALA A 240 -15.34 -26.18 11.10
CA ALA A 240 -14.11 -26.93 10.83
C ALA A 240 -12.98 -25.99 10.38
N TRP A 241 -11.77 -26.29 10.83
CA TRP A 241 -10.54 -25.59 10.45
C TRP A 241 -9.69 -26.47 9.54
N ARG A 242 -9.43 -25.99 8.32
CA ARG A 242 -8.46 -26.62 7.41
C ARG A 242 -7.39 -25.59 7.08
N THR A 243 -6.15 -25.92 7.39
CA THR A 243 -4.98 -25.06 7.14
C THR A 243 -3.95 -25.82 6.33
N ASN A 244 -3.18 -25.10 5.52
CA ASN A 244 -2.01 -25.61 4.82
C ASN A 244 -0.89 -24.58 4.98
N MET A 245 0.27 -25.00 5.48
CA MET A 245 1.43 -24.14 5.77
C MET A 245 1.12 -22.87 6.60
N GLY A 246 0.05 -22.88 7.41
CA GLY A 246 -0.30 -21.76 8.27
C GLY A 246 0.34 -21.87 9.64
N ILE A 247 1.33 -21.02 9.94
CA ILE A 247 1.83 -20.84 11.32
C ILE A 247 1.00 -19.75 11.98
N THR A 248 0.04 -20.17 12.76
CA THR A 248 -0.99 -19.28 13.31
C THR A 248 -0.43 -18.23 14.29
N LEU A 249 0.61 -18.57 15.05
CA LEU A 249 1.30 -17.60 15.92
C LEU A 249 2.09 -16.54 15.14
N TYR A 250 2.57 -16.86 13.95
CA TYR A 250 3.38 -15.95 13.13
C TYR A 250 2.53 -15.00 12.29
N GLY A 251 1.31 -15.42 11.93
CA GLY A 251 0.36 -14.63 11.14
C GLY A 251 -0.50 -13.66 11.94
N VAL A 252 -0.34 -13.62 13.27
CA VAL A 252 -1.00 -12.68 14.16
C VAL A 252 0.11 -11.79 14.73
N PRO A 253 0.33 -10.56 14.22
CA PRO A 253 1.11 -9.58 14.95
C PRO A 253 0.51 -9.42 16.35
N GLY A 254 1.38 -9.33 17.35
CA GLY A 254 1.02 -9.21 18.77
C GLY A 254 0.05 -8.08 19.06
#